data_AF-I3P632-F1
#
_entry.id   AF-I3P632-F1
#
_cell.length_a   1.000
_cell.length_b   1.000
_cell.length_c   1.000
_cell.angle_alpha   90.00
_cell.angle_beta   90.00
_cell.angle_gamma   90.00
#
_symmetry.space_group_name_H-M   'P 1'
#
loop_
_entity.id
_entity.type
_entity.pdbx_description
1 polymer ?
#
loop_
_entity_poly.entity_id
_entity_poly.type
_entity_poly.pdbx_seq_one_letter_code
_entity_poly.pdbx_strand_id
1 'polypeptide(L)' 'MIALTDDKGRLLWVSAARPGRASEITACRHDKLTQKLQVAGLGAIAELGFVGLDDSGPDADPAVITGYRAARTGP' A
#
# COMPACT_ATOMS: atom_id res chain seq x y z
N MET A 1 8.94 -1.68 4.90
CA MET A 1 8.91 -0.24 5.23
C MET A 1 8.18 0.45 4.10
N ILE A 2 7.27 1.40 4.36
CA ILE A 2 6.59 2.14 3.29
C ILE A 2 7.10 3.57 3.24
N ALA A 3 7.49 3.98 2.03
CA ALA A 3 7.76 5.36 1.67
C ALA A 3 6.74 5.80 0.62
N LEU A 4 6.14 6.97 0.83
CA LEU A 4 5.31 7.66 -0.16
C LEU A 4 6.18 8.73 -0.81
N THR A 5 6.22 8.73 -2.14
CA THR A 5 6.87 9.78 -2.92
C THR A 5 5.86 10.49 -3.80
N ASP A 6 6.18 11.72 -4.21
CA ASP A 6 5.48 12.34 -5.33
C ASP A 6 6.00 11.82 -6.69
N ASP A 7 5.43 12.36 -7.77
CA ASP A 7 5.77 12.08 -9.16
C ASP A 7 7.22 12.45 -9.54
N LYS A 8 7.87 13.30 -8.73
CA LYS A 8 9.27 13.71 -8.88
C LYS A 8 10.22 12.89 -8.01
N GLY A 9 9.71 11.87 -7.32
CA GLY A 9 10.50 11.02 -6.42
C GLY A 9 10.84 11.69 -5.09
N ARG A 10 10.22 12.82 -4.74
CA ARG A 10 10.42 13.47 -3.43
C ARG A 10 9.65 12.70 -2.37
N LEU A 11 10.33 12.34 -1.29
CA LEU A 11 9.72 11.67 -0.14
C LEU A 11 8.69 12.58 0.52
N LEU A 12 7.42 12.18 0.49
CA LEU A 12 6.30 12.85 1.14
C LEU A 12 6.03 12.30 2.54
N TRP A 13 6.24 10.98 2.73
CA TRP A 13 6.01 10.31 4.00
C TRP A 13 6.83 9.03 4.08
N VAL A 14 7.32 8.70 5.27
CA VAL A 14 7.91 7.40 5.58
C VAL A 14 7.28 6.88 6.86
N SER A 15 6.78 5.65 6.83
CA SER A 15 6.35 4.97 8.05
C SER A 15 7.57 4.42 8.77
N ALA A 16 7.82 4.89 9.99
CA ALA A 16 8.64 4.11 10.92
C ALA A 16 7.85 2.84 11.29
N ALA A 17 8.49 1.67 11.26
CA ALA A 17 7.90 0.47 11.84
C ALA A 17 7.42 0.80 13.26
N ARG A 18 6.11 0.75 13.50
CA ARG A 18 5.54 1.16 14.80
C ARG A 18 6.24 0.37 15.91
N PRO A 19 6.59 0.99 17.06
CA PRO A 19 7.18 0.28 18.17
C PRO A 19 6.28 -0.91 18.56
N GLY A 20 6.82 -2.12 18.49
CA GLY A 20 6.06 -3.36 18.69
C GLY A 20 6.07 -4.28 17.47
N ARG A 21 5.65 -5.53 17.67
CA ARG A 21 5.67 -6.59 16.66
C ARG A 21 4.50 -6.48 15.68
N ALA A 22 4.24 -5.29 15.15
CA ALA A 22 3.16 -5.03 14.20
C ALA A 22 3.69 -5.12 12.76
N SER A 23 3.01 -5.88 11.91
CA SER A 23 3.33 -5.89 10.47
C SER A 23 2.96 -4.54 9.84
N GLU A 24 3.66 -4.19 8.76
CA GLU A 24 3.53 -2.87 8.13
C GLU A 24 2.15 -2.70 7.48
N ILE A 25 1.57 -3.77 6.92
CA ILE A 25 0.18 -3.76 6.43
C ILE A 25 -0.81 -3.50 7.56
N THR A 26 -0.55 -4.02 8.77
CA THR A 26 -1.39 -3.78 9.96
C THR A 26 -1.30 -2.31 10.38
N ALA A 27 -0.11 -1.71 10.35
CA ALA A 27 0.07 -0.29 10.60
C ALA A 27 -0.68 0.57 9.57
N CYS A 28 -0.62 0.21 8.29
CA CYS A 28 -1.31 0.94 7.21
C CYS A 28 -2.83 0.90 7.35
N ARG A 29 -3.39 -0.26 7.73
CA ARG A 29 -4.81 -0.41 8.03
C ARG A 29 -5.21 0.46 9.23
N HIS A 30 -4.46 0.40 10.31
CA HIS A 30 -4.72 1.21 11.49
C HIS A 30 -4.70 2.72 11.18
N ASP A 31 -3.70 3.16 10.42
CA ASP A 31 -3.50 4.58 10.12
C ASP A 31 -4.31 5.06 8.92
N LYS A 32 -5.18 4.20 8.36
CA LYS A 32 -6.10 4.47 7.25
C LYS A 32 -5.38 5.05 6.03
N LEU A 33 -4.25 4.44 5.65
CA LEU A 33 -3.39 4.95 4.59
C LEU A 33 -4.12 5.09 3.24
N THR A 34 -4.90 4.08 2.84
CA THR A 34 -5.69 4.07 1.59
C THR A 34 -6.68 5.24 1.53
N GLN A 35 -7.42 5.49 2.61
CA GLN A 35 -8.34 6.62 2.69
C GLN A 35 -7.61 7.97 2.54
N LYS A 36 -6.43 8.12 3.15
CA LYS A 36 -5.62 9.35 3.05
C LYS A 36 -5.10 9.56 1.63
N LEU A 37 -4.63 8.50 0.98
CA LEU A 37 -4.21 8.53 -0.43
C LEU A 37 -5.37 8.96 -1.33
N GLN A 38 -6.55 8.39 -1.11
CA GLN A 38 -7.74 8.68 -1.92
C GLN A 38 -8.24 10.13 -1.75
N VAL A 39 -8.27 10.64 -0.51
CA VAL A 39 -8.57 12.07 -0.24
C VAL A 39 -7.55 13.00 -0.89
N ALA A 40 -6.29 12.58 -0.97
CA ALA A 40 -5.22 13.35 -1.63
C ALA A 40 -5.20 13.19 -3.16
N GLY A 41 -6.02 12.30 -3.73
CA GLY A 41 -5.97 11.97 -5.16
C GLY A 41 -4.68 11.29 -5.59
N LEU A 42 -4.05 10.53 -4.68
CA LEU A 42 -2.78 9.84 -4.91
C LEU A 42 -2.98 8.33 -5.03
N GLY A 43 -2.21 7.70 -5.93
CA GLY A 43 -2.03 6.25 -5.99
C GLY A 43 -0.67 5.84 -5.42
N ALA A 44 -0.59 4.66 -4.84
CA ALA A 44 0.65 4.07 -4.32
C ALA A 44 0.97 2.74 -5.00
N ILE A 45 2.25 2.50 -5.26
CA ILE A 45 2.78 1.19 -5.67
C ILE A 45 3.40 0.54 -4.44
N ALA A 46 2.97 -0.67 -4.10
CA ALA A 46 3.41 -1.39 -2.92
C ALA A 46 3.91 -2.80 -3.24
N GLU A 47 4.74 -3.33 -2.35
CA GLU A 47 5.20 -4.71 -2.45
C GLU A 47 4.05 -5.73 -2.30
N LEU A 48 4.29 -6.97 -2.72
CA LEU A 48 3.32 -8.06 -2.63
C LEU A 48 2.79 -8.31 -1.20
N GLY A 49 3.57 -7.97 -0.17
CA GLY A 49 3.15 -8.06 1.23
C GLY A 49 1.97 -7.15 1.62
N PHE A 50 1.56 -6.24 0.73
CA PHE A 50 0.45 -5.31 0.90
C PHE A 50 -0.80 -5.69 0.12
N VAL A 51 -0.84 -6.88 -0.51
CA VAL A 51 -2.06 -7.37 -1.18
C VAL A 51 -3.24 -7.34 -0.22
N GLY A 52 -4.37 -6.79 -0.67
CA GLY A 52 -5.57 -6.61 0.16
C GLY A 52 -5.43 -5.54 1.24
N LEU A 53 -4.49 -4.59 1.08
CA LEU A 53 -4.50 -3.34 1.86
C LEU A 53 -5.61 -2.40 1.38
N ASP A 54 -5.83 -2.38 0.06
CA ASP A 54 -6.95 -1.66 -0.55
C ASP A 54 -8.16 -2.59 -0.59
N ASP A 55 -9.18 -2.24 0.19
CA ASP A 55 -10.46 -2.96 0.27
C ASP A 55 -11.47 -2.46 -0.78
N SER A 56 -11.04 -1.57 -1.70
CA SER A 56 -11.89 -1.06 -2.77
C SER A 56 -12.35 -2.20 -3.68
N GLY A 57 -13.61 -2.13 -4.10
CA GLY A 57 -14.21 -3.13 -4.98
C GLY A 57 -13.47 -3.22 -6.34
N PRO A 58 -13.65 -4.33 -7.08
CA PRO A 58 -12.92 -4.59 -8.33
C PRO A 58 -13.14 -3.54 -9.43
N ASP A 59 -14.21 -2.75 -9.34
CA ASP A 59 -14.55 -1.69 -10.30
C ASP A 59 -14.10 -0.28 -9.86
N ALA A 60 -13.47 -0.15 -8.70
CA ALA A 60 -12.98 1.13 -8.20
C ALA A 60 -11.51 1.36 -8.61
N ASP A 61 -11.12 2.62 -8.84
CA ASP A 61 -9.72 2.99 -9.03
C ASP A 61 -8.95 2.72 -7.72
N PRO A 62 -8.02 1.74 -7.70
CA PRO A 62 -7.35 1.37 -6.47
C PRO A 62 -6.34 2.46 -6.07
N ALA A 63 -6.40 2.89 -4.82
CA ALA A 63 -5.41 3.78 -4.23
C ALA A 63 -4.07 3.06 -3.99
N VAL A 64 -4.06 1.72 -3.92
CA VAL A 64 -2.83 0.93 -3.79
C VAL A 64 -2.79 -0.20 -4.82
N ILE A 65 -1.80 -0.14 -5.71
CA ILE A 65 -1.47 -1.21 -6.66
C ILE A 65 -0.32 -2.02 -6.07
N THR A 66 -0.44 -3.34 -6.05
CA THR A 66 0.60 -4.25 -5.54
C THR A 66 1.22 -5.07 -6.65
N GLY A 67 2.43 -5.58 -6.41
CA GLY A 67 3.04 -6.57 -7.29
C GLY A 67 2.17 -7.82 -7.44
N TYR A 68 2.22 -8.47 -8.60
CA TYR A 68 1.47 -9.69 -8.88
C TYR A 68 2.24 -10.94 -8.42
N ARG A 69 1.57 -11.86 -7.70
CA ARG A 69 2.11 -13.20 -7.45
C ARG A 69 1.68 -14.12 -8.58
N ALA A 70 2.62 -14.53 -9.42
CA ALA A 70 2.36 -15.55 -10.44
C ALA A 70 1.82 -16.83 -9.78
N ALA A 71 0.71 -17.34 -10.30
CA ALA A 71 0.26 -18.68 -9.99
C ALA A 71 1.36 -19.65 -10.44
N ARG A 72 1.76 -20.59 -9.56
CA ARG A 72 2.71 -21.63 -9.96
C ARG A 72 2.03 -22.44 -11.07
N THR A 73 2.56 -22.40 -12.28
CA THR A 73 2.27 -23.42 -13.29
C THR A 73 2.85 -24.72 -12.76
N GLY A 74 1.98 -25.62 -12.29
CA GLY A 74 2.37 -26.99 -11.97
C GLY A 74 2.75 -27.75 -13.25
N PRO A 75 3.47 -28.87 -13.14
CA PRO A 75 3.69 -29.78 -14.26
C PRO A 75 2.37 -30.37 -14.78
#